data_AF-A0ABD2HLL4-F1
#
_entry.id   AF-A0ABD2HLL4-F1
#
_cell.length_a   1.000
_cell.length_b   1.000
_cell.length_c   1.000
_cell.angle_alpha   90.00
_cell.angle_beta   90.00
_cell.angle_gamma   90.00
#
_symmetry.space_group_name_H-M   'P 1'
#
loop_
_entity.id
_entity.type
_entity.pdbx_description
1 polymer ?
#
loop_
_entity_poly.entity_id
_entity_poly.type
_entity_poly.pdbx_seq_one_letter_code
_entity_poly.pdbx_strand_id
1 'polypeptide(L)'
;MLLARRFLSSVVQKSQYAGQSGLFHSPRLGCLPKLEPRYLQCTSCWQSRVPVAGFETLNASITSTSTSEPCNEDNRSLDACYTSDQKDTILQKLNNASPSELAGVKLLRGRKSVNIVEYRTKNGPFKTLESVVNVPLLKHKSAVTVFDSILNPVKRNMRIQLAKFIRPEVNRSWLMEANAIVSIVCGTNKIAWAHVDREMMVLDWQEMECPHFFKGAYLASAYLNDVSAVLKVLPSADFYIIEKSSISVQSITLFPVMAHMRTVEAMLFSLLEPRNFLLEPNTPPKVLNMMRSGVGRHFELMVGDSRVSGAQTVRQLMSDSVTKELPRINFPQNLLMKYMNAFQMSKSKGDELCNALLQAVAFYELLSKSSA
;
A
#
# COMPACT_ATOMS: atom_id res chain seq x y z
N MET A 1 -50.58 -28.94 -38.83
CA MET A 1 -50.83 -27.49 -38.72
C MET A 1 -51.57 -27.25 -37.41
N LEU A 2 -50.91 -26.60 -36.45
CA LEU A 2 -51.34 -26.50 -35.06
C LEU A 2 -52.50 -25.52 -34.85
N LEU A 3 -53.46 -26.00 -34.07
CA LEU A 3 -54.68 -25.34 -33.61
C LEU A 3 -54.42 -24.27 -32.55
N ALA A 4 -55.24 -23.21 -32.61
CA ALA A 4 -55.89 -22.50 -31.49
C ALA A 4 -54.99 -21.83 -30.42
N ARG A 5 -55.29 -20.67 -29.82
CA ARG A 5 -56.44 -19.75 -29.78
C ARG A 5 -55.90 -18.48 -29.08
N ARG A 6 -56.17 -17.28 -29.60
CA ARG A 6 -56.11 -16.02 -28.85
C ARG A 6 -57.45 -15.30 -29.03
N PHE A 7 -58.19 -15.13 -27.94
CA PHE A 7 -59.30 -14.18 -27.76
C PHE A 7 -58.78 -13.13 -26.75
N LEU A 8 -58.73 -11.82 -27.07
CA LEU A 8 -59.75 -10.76 -26.83
C LEU A 8 -60.16 -10.66 -25.34
N SER A 9 -60.25 -9.52 -24.64
CA SER A 9 -60.16 -8.09 -24.98
C SER A 9 -60.27 -7.20 -23.72
N SER A 10 -59.64 -6.02 -23.76
CA SER A 10 -59.98 -4.67 -23.21
C SER A 10 -60.61 -4.44 -21.82
N VAL A 11 -60.04 -3.46 -21.07
CA VAL A 11 -60.60 -2.16 -20.57
C VAL A 11 -59.37 -1.36 -20.07
N VAL A 12 -58.86 -0.25 -20.63
CA VAL A 12 -59.30 1.17 -20.83
C VAL A 12 -59.59 1.97 -19.55
N GLN A 13 -58.63 2.81 -19.12
CA GLN A 13 -58.80 4.24 -18.75
C GLN A 13 -57.40 4.87 -18.52
N LYS A 14 -56.80 5.57 -19.51
CA LYS A 14 -56.82 7.04 -19.74
C LYS A 14 -56.61 7.93 -18.50
N SER A 15 -55.42 8.54 -18.42
CA SER A 15 -55.27 10.01 -18.42
C SER A 15 -53.88 10.42 -18.91
N GLN A 16 -53.88 11.21 -19.99
CA GLN A 16 -52.74 11.86 -20.64
C GLN A 16 -52.34 13.14 -19.90
N TYR A 17 -51.07 13.58 -20.03
CA TYR A 17 -50.59 14.92 -20.41
C TYR A 17 -49.04 14.84 -20.43
N ALA A 18 -48.41 14.79 -21.62
CA ALA A 18 -47.76 15.93 -22.32
C ALA A 18 -46.62 16.57 -21.50
N GLY A 19 -45.37 16.75 -21.95
CA GLY A 19 -44.78 16.61 -23.28
C GLY A 19 -43.25 16.73 -23.24
N GLN A 20 -42.63 16.50 -24.41
CA GLN A 20 -41.21 16.66 -24.70
C GLN A 20 -40.77 18.13 -24.68
N SER A 21 -39.51 18.43 -24.31
CA SER A 21 -38.52 19.13 -25.18
C SER A 21 -37.32 19.72 -24.42
N GLY A 22 -36.12 19.41 -24.95
CA GLY A 22 -34.97 20.28 -25.22
C GLY A 22 -34.59 21.52 -24.37
N LEU A 23 -33.30 21.51 -24.02
CA LEU A 23 -32.31 22.60 -24.17
C LEU A 23 -32.25 23.78 -23.16
N PHE A 24 -31.02 23.96 -22.66
CA PHE A 24 -30.38 25.15 -22.08
C PHE A 24 -31.06 25.89 -20.92
N HIS A 25 -30.62 25.57 -19.69
CA HIS A 25 -30.52 26.56 -18.62
C HIS A 25 -29.21 26.42 -17.85
N SER A 26 -28.37 27.46 -17.95
CA SER A 26 -27.26 27.73 -17.05
C SER A 26 -27.78 28.56 -15.88
N PRO A 27 -27.55 28.19 -14.61
CA PRO A 27 -27.76 29.11 -13.50
C PRO A 27 -26.45 29.81 -13.12
N ARG A 28 -26.49 31.14 -13.16
CA ARG A 28 -25.55 32.03 -12.49
C ARG A 28 -25.64 31.87 -10.96
N LEU A 29 -24.54 32.25 -10.30
CA LEU A 29 -24.26 32.31 -8.86
C LEU A 29 -25.48 32.46 -7.91
N GLY A 30 -25.44 31.69 -6.80
CA GLY A 30 -25.98 32.17 -5.52
C GLY A 30 -27.03 31.31 -4.80
N CYS A 31 -26.82 30.00 -4.61
CA CYS A 31 -27.30 29.24 -3.44
C CYS A 31 -26.91 27.76 -3.59
N LEU A 32 -26.26 27.19 -2.57
CA LEU A 32 -26.03 25.75 -2.47
C LEU A 32 -27.40 25.04 -2.31
N PRO A 33 -27.75 24.04 -3.13
CA PRO A 33 -28.91 23.22 -2.86
C PRO A 33 -28.64 22.37 -1.61
N LYS A 34 -29.59 22.33 -0.67
CA LYS A 34 -29.59 21.39 0.46
C LYS A 34 -29.41 19.97 -0.08
N LEU A 35 -28.27 19.36 0.20
CA LEU A 35 -27.95 17.98 -0.19
C LEU A 35 -28.77 17.03 0.67
N GLU A 36 -29.78 16.39 0.09
CA GLU A 36 -30.43 15.23 0.70
C GLU A 36 -29.49 14.00 0.66
N PRO A 37 -29.33 13.26 1.76
CA PRO A 37 -28.53 12.05 1.79
C PRO A 37 -29.13 10.98 0.86
N ARG A 38 -28.36 10.57 -0.15
CA ARG A 38 -28.71 9.44 -1.02
C ARG A 38 -28.39 8.13 -0.30
N TYR A 39 -29.38 7.26 -0.19
CA TYR A 39 -29.22 5.91 0.34
C TYR A 39 -29.23 4.89 -0.80
N LEU A 40 -28.41 3.85 -0.68
CA LEU A 40 -28.52 2.67 -1.55
C LEU A 40 -29.27 1.57 -0.79
N GLN A 41 -30.19 0.89 -1.48
CA GLN A 41 -30.88 -0.29 -0.96
C GLN A 41 -30.10 -1.56 -1.30
N CYS A 42 -29.88 -2.41 -0.30
CA CYS A 42 -29.32 -3.74 -0.49
C CYS A 42 -30.34 -4.63 -1.23
N THR A 43 -29.97 -5.11 -2.43
CA THR A 43 -30.83 -5.96 -3.27
C THR A 43 -31.07 -7.36 -2.70
N SER A 44 -30.29 -7.78 -1.70
CA SER A 44 -30.41 -9.10 -1.07
C SER A 44 -31.37 -9.15 0.12
N CYS A 45 -31.58 -8.04 0.84
CA CYS A 45 -32.42 -8.04 2.04
C CYS A 45 -33.50 -6.96 2.04
N TRP A 46 -33.56 -6.04 1.06
CA TRP A 46 -34.59 -5.00 0.86
C TRP A 46 -34.89 -4.07 2.05
N GLN A 47 -34.27 -4.27 3.21
CA GLN A 47 -34.64 -3.63 4.48
C GLN A 47 -33.57 -2.71 5.06
N SER A 48 -32.34 -2.73 4.53
CA SER A 48 -31.26 -1.88 5.04
C SER A 48 -30.93 -0.75 4.06
N ARG A 49 -31.04 0.51 4.55
CA ARG A 49 -30.54 1.71 3.87
C ARG A 49 -29.09 1.93 4.26
N VAL A 50 -28.16 1.83 3.31
CA VAL A 50 -26.74 2.11 3.57
C VAL A 50 -26.48 3.59 3.25
N PRO A 51 -26.05 4.41 4.22
CA PRO A 51 -25.66 5.79 3.96
C PRO A 51 -24.37 5.82 3.13
N VAL A 52 -24.37 6.58 2.04
CA VAL A 52 -23.16 6.81 1.24
C VAL A 52 -22.27 7.80 1.99
N ALA A 53 -21.08 7.37 2.41
CA ALA A 53 -20.11 8.27 3.03
C ALA A 53 -19.72 9.37 2.02
N GLY A 54 -20.01 10.62 2.36
CA GLY A 54 -19.59 11.77 1.58
C GLY A 54 -18.07 11.96 1.62
N PHE A 55 -17.55 12.66 0.63
CA PHE A 55 -16.12 12.97 0.45
C PHE A 55 -15.48 13.64 1.68
N GLU A 56 -16.29 14.24 2.57
CA GLU A 56 -15.86 14.98 3.76
C GLU A 56 -15.37 14.07 4.90
N THR A 57 -15.85 12.82 4.98
CA THR A 57 -15.48 11.87 6.05
C THR A 57 -14.00 11.42 5.99
N LEU A 58 -13.33 11.63 4.85
CA LEU A 58 -11.90 11.33 4.69
C LEU A 58 -10.98 12.39 5.32
N ASN A 59 -11.45 13.64 5.48
CA ASN A 59 -10.62 14.70 6.07
C ASN A 59 -10.57 14.62 7.60
N ALA A 60 -11.63 14.12 8.26
CA ALA A 60 -11.66 13.96 9.71
C ALA A 60 -10.72 12.84 10.22
N SER A 61 -10.43 11.85 9.38
CA SER A 61 -9.54 10.73 9.71
C SER A 61 -8.05 11.05 9.52
N ILE A 62 -7.71 12.15 8.84
CA ILE A 62 -6.32 12.59 8.66
C ILE A 62 -5.86 13.47 9.83
N THR A 63 -6.78 14.11 10.55
CA THR A 63 -6.47 15.06 11.63
C THR A 63 -6.44 14.40 13.02
N SER A 64 -6.83 13.13 13.15
CA SER A 64 -7.06 12.46 14.45
C SER A 64 -5.93 11.53 14.92
N THR A 65 -4.76 11.56 14.28
CA THR A 65 -3.57 10.80 14.73
C THR A 65 -2.38 11.73 15.01
N SER A 66 -2.57 12.66 15.92
CA SER A 66 -1.49 13.35 16.63
C SER A 66 -2.00 13.75 18.01
N THR A 67 -1.92 12.84 18.96
CA THR A 67 -2.02 13.17 20.40
C THR A 67 -0.76 13.92 20.82
N SER A 68 -0.78 15.22 20.56
CA SER A 68 -0.24 16.31 21.38
C SER A 68 -0.90 17.57 20.83
N GLU A 69 -1.54 18.35 21.69
CA GLU A 69 -2.32 19.54 21.36
C GLU A 69 -1.65 20.39 20.25
N PRO A 70 -2.41 20.89 19.26
CA PRO A 70 -1.86 21.84 18.31
C PRO A 70 -1.65 23.16 19.07
N CYS A 71 -0.38 23.48 19.37
CA CYS A 71 0.01 24.78 19.89
C CYS A 71 -0.30 25.86 18.84
N ASN A 72 -1.53 26.37 18.84
CA ASN A 72 -1.85 27.68 18.29
C ASN A 72 -1.29 28.73 19.24
N GLU A 73 -0.03 29.15 19.10
CA GLU A 73 0.44 30.48 19.55
C GLU A 73 1.76 30.84 18.84
N ASP A 74 1.68 31.72 17.85
CA ASP A 74 2.84 32.31 17.14
C ASP A 74 3.67 33.29 17.99
N ASN A 75 3.50 33.34 19.33
CA ASN A 75 4.17 34.31 20.21
C ASN A 75 4.93 33.70 21.39
N ARG A 76 5.00 32.36 21.53
CA ARG A 76 5.80 31.74 22.59
C ARG A 76 7.29 31.73 22.21
N SER A 77 8.14 32.19 23.13
CA SER A 77 9.60 32.17 22.95
C SER A 77 10.07 30.72 22.78
N LEU A 78 11.08 30.49 21.94
CA LEU A 78 11.61 29.14 21.69
C LEU A 78 12.16 28.51 22.98
N ASP A 79 12.79 29.30 23.83
CA ASP A 79 13.24 28.87 25.15
C ASP A 79 12.07 28.43 26.05
N ALA A 80 10.88 29.00 25.94
CA ALA A 80 9.74 28.56 26.76
C ALA A 80 9.14 27.22 26.30
N CYS A 81 9.52 26.72 25.12
CA CYS A 81 9.00 25.48 24.55
C CYS A 81 9.79 24.22 24.97
N TYR A 82 10.95 24.36 25.63
CA TYR A 82 11.81 23.23 25.99
C TYR A 82 12.25 23.31 27.45
N THR A 83 12.45 22.15 28.08
CA THR A 83 13.04 22.05 29.42
C THR A 83 14.54 22.42 29.41
N SER A 84 15.13 22.73 30.57
CA SER A 84 16.56 23.12 30.65
C SER A 84 17.48 22.07 30.02
N ASP A 85 17.30 20.80 30.37
CA ASP A 85 18.10 19.68 29.85
C ASP A 85 17.98 19.53 28.33
N GLN A 86 16.77 19.77 27.80
CA GLN A 86 16.52 19.76 26.36
C GLN A 86 17.23 20.91 25.65
N LYS A 87 17.20 22.12 26.21
CA LYS A 87 17.93 23.27 25.65
C LYS A 87 19.41 23.01 25.60
N ASP A 88 19.98 22.52 26.69
CA ASP A 88 21.40 22.25 26.79
C ASP A 88 21.83 21.21 25.76
N THR A 89 21.03 20.14 25.59
CA THR A 89 21.27 19.13 24.55
C THR A 89 21.26 19.72 23.14
N ILE A 90 20.27 20.57 22.83
CA ILE A 90 20.16 21.22 21.51
C ILE A 90 21.34 22.16 21.26
N LEU A 91 21.63 23.05 22.22
CA LEU A 91 22.70 24.04 22.11
C LEU A 91 24.07 23.36 22.03
N GLN A 92 24.31 22.32 22.82
CA GLN A 92 25.54 21.54 22.76
C GLN A 92 25.75 20.95 21.37
N LYS A 93 24.69 20.39 20.75
CA LYS A 93 24.79 19.86 19.39
C LYS A 93 25.04 20.95 18.35
N LEU A 94 24.32 22.07 18.44
CA LEU A 94 24.45 23.18 17.48
C LEU A 94 25.76 23.95 17.60
N ASN A 95 26.37 24.01 18.78
CA ASN A 95 27.64 24.72 19.01
C ASN A 95 28.87 23.89 18.70
N ASN A 96 28.81 22.56 18.88
CA ASN A 96 30.00 21.71 18.80
C ASN A 96 30.06 20.85 17.54
N ALA A 97 28.93 20.51 16.90
CA ALA A 97 28.93 19.63 15.75
C ALA A 97 29.54 20.29 14.49
N SER A 98 30.29 19.52 13.71
CA SER A 98 30.79 19.90 12.39
C SER A 98 29.65 19.98 11.34
N PRO A 99 29.89 20.59 10.16
CA PRO A 99 28.88 20.65 9.10
C PRO A 99 28.36 19.28 8.65
N SER A 100 29.25 18.26 8.63
CA SER A 100 28.90 16.87 8.26
C SER A 100 28.06 16.19 9.35
N GLU A 101 28.37 16.41 10.63
CA GLU A 101 27.59 15.90 11.75
C GLU A 101 26.22 16.56 11.86
N LEU A 102 26.13 17.87 11.60
CA LEU A 102 24.86 18.59 11.52
C LEU A 102 24.02 18.09 10.33
N ALA A 103 24.63 17.80 9.18
CA ALA A 103 23.95 17.20 8.03
C ALA A 103 23.43 15.77 8.31
N GLY A 104 23.86 15.14 9.41
CA GLY A 104 23.26 13.93 9.97
C GLY A 104 21.78 14.11 10.32
N VAL A 105 21.37 15.32 10.72
CA VAL A 105 19.95 15.70 10.90
C VAL A 105 19.37 16.08 9.54
N LYS A 106 18.36 15.33 9.07
CA LYS A 106 17.77 15.48 7.71
C LYS A 106 17.40 16.95 7.40
N LEU A 107 16.87 17.66 8.38
CA LEU A 107 16.39 19.03 8.26
C LEU A 107 17.50 20.10 8.23
N LEU A 108 18.74 19.71 8.54
CA LEU A 108 19.92 20.58 8.55
C LEU A 108 20.87 20.33 7.36
N ARG A 109 20.52 19.44 6.43
CA ARG A 109 21.36 19.16 5.25
C ARG A 109 21.53 20.38 4.33
N GLY A 110 22.63 20.36 3.59
CA GLY A 110 22.94 21.38 2.59
C GLY A 110 23.35 22.71 3.22
N ARG A 111 22.79 23.82 2.73
CA ARG A 111 23.20 25.17 3.17
C ARG A 111 22.92 25.44 4.65
N LYS A 112 21.95 24.77 5.27
CA LYS A 112 21.59 25.00 6.68
C LYS A 112 22.72 24.62 7.65
N SER A 113 23.37 23.47 7.48
CA SER A 113 24.49 23.08 8.35
C SER A 113 25.69 24.00 8.18
N VAL A 114 25.98 24.42 6.95
CA VAL A 114 27.04 25.39 6.66
C VAL A 114 26.75 26.74 7.32
N ASN A 115 25.52 27.25 7.16
CA ASN A 115 25.10 28.53 7.73
C ASN A 115 25.16 28.54 9.27
N ILE A 116 24.83 27.42 9.94
CA ILE A 116 24.94 27.31 11.41
C ILE A 116 26.40 27.48 11.84
N VAL A 117 27.33 26.77 11.20
CA VAL A 117 28.75 26.82 11.53
C VAL A 117 29.35 28.19 11.20
N GLU A 118 28.97 28.77 10.07
CA GLU A 118 29.42 30.12 9.69
C GLU A 118 28.90 31.18 10.66
N TYR A 119 27.62 31.10 11.04
CA TYR A 119 27.02 32.05 11.96
C TYR A 119 27.67 32.00 13.34
N ARG A 120 27.87 30.81 13.93
CA ARG A 120 28.50 30.68 15.25
C ARG A 120 29.98 31.03 15.24
N THR A 121 30.68 30.81 14.12
CA THR A 121 32.07 31.25 13.96
C THR A 121 32.18 32.77 13.94
N LYS A 122 31.19 33.47 13.37
CA LYS A 122 31.18 34.95 13.27
C LYS A 122 30.63 35.64 14.53
N ASN A 123 29.61 35.07 15.17
CA ASN A 123 28.86 35.71 16.25
C ASN A 123 29.10 35.08 17.63
N GLY A 124 29.94 34.04 17.69
CA GLY A 124 30.13 33.22 18.89
C GLY A 124 29.08 32.11 19.04
N PRO A 125 29.24 31.23 20.06
CA PRO A 125 28.31 30.14 20.30
C PRO A 125 26.90 30.65 20.66
N PHE A 126 25.88 29.91 20.24
CA PHE A 126 24.48 30.15 20.61
C PHE A 126 24.32 30.02 22.12
N LYS A 127 23.73 31.03 22.74
CA LYS A 127 23.44 31.05 24.20
C LYS A 127 22.00 30.69 24.52
N THR A 128 21.09 30.93 23.58
CA THR A 128 19.64 30.71 23.70
C THR A 128 19.11 30.11 22.41
N LEU A 129 17.98 29.40 22.46
CA LEU A 129 17.38 28.82 21.26
C LEU A 129 16.86 29.90 20.29
N GLU A 130 16.51 31.07 20.80
CA GLU A 130 16.07 32.26 20.06
C GLU A 130 17.16 32.74 19.11
N SER A 131 18.42 32.67 19.55
CA SER A 131 19.56 33.11 18.73
C SER A 131 19.74 32.27 17.45
N VAL A 132 19.18 31.06 17.40
CA VAL A 132 19.21 30.18 16.22
C VAL A 132 18.34 30.73 15.08
N VAL A 133 17.31 31.52 15.38
CA VAL A 133 16.40 32.11 14.36
C VAL A 133 17.10 33.13 13.47
N ASN A 134 18.23 33.68 13.95
CA ASN A 134 19.07 34.61 13.21
C ASN A 134 19.91 33.92 12.14
N VAL A 135 20.00 32.58 12.15
CA VAL A 135 20.71 31.82 11.13
C VAL A 135 19.90 31.83 9.82
N PRO A 136 20.51 32.15 8.67
CA PRO A 136 19.81 32.12 7.40
C PRO A 136 19.19 30.75 7.11
N LEU A 137 17.92 30.75 6.69
CA LEU A 137 17.09 29.55 6.38
C LEU A 137 16.60 28.75 7.60
N LEU A 138 16.78 29.25 8.83
CA LEU A 138 16.26 28.64 10.07
C LEU A 138 15.31 29.59 10.78
N LYS A 139 14.10 29.77 10.22
CA LYS A 139 13.04 30.56 10.87
C LYS A 139 12.35 29.77 11.99
N HIS A 140 11.62 30.45 12.88
CA HIS A 140 11.01 29.89 14.09
C HIS A 140 10.37 28.50 13.89
N LYS A 141 9.41 28.37 12.95
CA LYS A 141 8.79 27.08 12.62
C LYS A 141 9.79 25.99 12.19
N SER A 142 10.81 26.35 11.41
CA SER A 142 11.87 25.41 11.01
C SER A 142 12.83 25.09 12.15
N ALA A 143 13.05 26.02 13.08
CA ALA A 143 13.91 25.81 14.24
C ALA A 143 13.25 24.82 15.21
N VAL A 144 11.95 24.98 15.50
CA VAL A 144 11.16 24.02 16.32
C VAL A 144 11.27 22.61 15.76
N THR A 145 10.99 22.41 14.46
CA THR A 145 11.07 21.05 13.87
C THR A 145 12.48 20.47 13.90
N VAL A 146 13.52 21.32 13.82
CA VAL A 146 14.91 20.89 13.94
C VAL A 146 15.24 20.47 15.37
N PHE A 147 14.80 21.24 16.36
CA PHE A 147 15.02 20.97 17.78
C PHE A 147 14.34 19.66 18.20
N ASP A 148 13.08 19.47 17.79
CA ASP A 148 12.36 18.21 18.00
C ASP A 148 13.11 17.02 17.38
N SER A 149 13.70 17.22 16.19
CA SER A 149 14.51 16.19 15.52
C SER A 149 15.88 15.94 16.17
N ILE A 150 16.42 16.89 16.93
CA ILE A 150 17.67 16.75 17.69
C ILE A 150 17.40 16.01 19.01
N LEU A 151 16.30 16.35 19.69
CA LEU A 151 15.89 15.75 20.97
C LEU A 151 15.33 14.35 20.81
N ASN A 152 14.55 14.15 19.74
CA ASN A 152 14.10 12.85 19.29
C ASN A 152 14.84 12.55 17.99
N PRO A 153 16.15 12.22 18.05
CA PRO A 153 16.80 11.67 16.88
C PRO A 153 16.02 10.38 16.64
N VAL A 154 15.15 10.38 15.63
CA VAL A 154 14.40 9.18 15.26
C VAL A 154 15.47 8.10 15.19
N LYS A 155 15.47 7.20 16.18
CA LYS A 155 16.42 6.08 16.22
C LYS A 155 16.38 5.56 14.79
N ARG A 156 17.53 5.38 14.16
CA ARG A 156 17.63 4.82 12.81
C ARG A 156 17.13 3.36 12.79
N ASN A 157 15.99 3.07 13.36
CA ASN A 157 15.07 2.07 12.87
C ASN A 157 14.61 2.63 11.53
N MET A 158 15.33 2.35 10.44
CA MET A 158 14.85 1.66 9.23
C MET A 158 13.38 1.87 8.76
N ARG A 159 12.68 2.90 9.21
CA ARG A 159 11.24 3.11 9.03
C ARG A 159 10.90 3.72 7.67
N ILE A 160 11.90 4.15 6.89
CA ILE A 160 11.67 4.98 5.69
C ILE A 160 11.80 4.19 4.37
N GLN A 161 12.24 2.94 4.37
CA GLN A 161 12.26 2.13 3.14
C GLN A 161 11.09 1.14 3.03
N LEU A 162 10.73 0.44 4.11
CA LEU A 162 9.69 -0.59 4.04
C LEU A 162 8.25 -0.04 3.88
N ALA A 163 7.95 1.11 4.51
CA ALA A 163 6.66 1.80 4.41
C ALA A 163 6.31 2.27 2.97
N LYS A 164 7.29 2.26 2.06
CA LYS A 164 7.06 2.54 0.63
C LYS A 164 6.57 1.32 -0.14
N PHE A 165 6.84 0.10 0.33
CA PHE A 165 6.60 -1.11 -0.45
C PHE A 165 5.52 -2.01 0.14
N ILE A 166 5.32 -1.97 1.47
CA ILE A 166 4.34 -2.81 2.16
C ILE A 166 3.23 -1.94 2.78
N ARG A 167 1.97 -2.36 2.62
CA ARG A 167 0.78 -1.70 3.19
C ARG A 167 -0.21 -2.75 3.74
N PRO A 168 -0.94 -2.49 4.84
CA PRO A 168 -0.78 -1.38 5.77
C PRO A 168 0.60 -1.37 6.44
N GLU A 169 0.91 -0.28 7.13
CA GLU A 169 2.20 -0.18 7.83
C GLU A 169 2.20 -1.12 9.03
N VAL A 170 3.17 -2.04 9.06
CA VAL A 170 3.36 -3.00 10.14
C VAL A 170 4.74 -2.80 10.75
N ASN A 171 4.84 -2.99 12.07
CA ASN A 171 6.14 -2.89 12.73
C ASN A 171 7.08 -3.96 12.17
N ARG A 172 8.32 -3.55 11.89
CA ARG A 172 9.30 -4.40 11.22
C ARG A 172 9.65 -5.65 12.04
N SER A 173 9.61 -5.57 13.37
CA SER A 173 9.85 -6.73 14.25
C SER A 173 8.92 -7.89 13.90
N TRP A 174 7.62 -7.62 13.77
CA TRP A 174 6.63 -8.62 13.37
C TRP A 174 6.94 -9.26 12.01
N LEU A 175 7.37 -8.45 11.03
CA LEU A 175 7.71 -8.94 9.70
C LEU A 175 8.98 -9.80 9.70
N MET A 176 9.96 -9.46 10.55
CA MET A 176 11.20 -10.24 10.71
C MET A 176 10.97 -11.53 11.52
N GLU A 177 9.95 -11.54 12.38
CA GLU A 177 9.52 -12.67 13.20
C GLU A 177 8.55 -13.62 12.48
N ALA A 178 8.18 -13.34 11.22
CA ALA A 178 7.43 -14.28 10.38
C ALA A 178 8.27 -15.53 10.06
N ASN A 179 7.72 -16.71 10.33
CA ASN A 179 8.33 -17.99 9.97
C ASN A 179 8.06 -18.33 8.50
N ALA A 180 6.85 -18.06 8.01
CA ALA A 180 6.50 -18.27 6.61
C ALA A 180 5.49 -17.25 6.09
N ILE A 181 5.55 -16.99 4.78
CA ILE A 181 4.61 -16.12 4.08
C ILE A 181 4.00 -16.82 2.87
N VAL A 182 2.78 -16.43 2.52
CA VAL A 182 2.16 -16.79 1.23
C VAL A 182 2.06 -15.54 0.38
N SER A 183 2.85 -15.49 -0.68
CA SER A 183 2.80 -14.42 -1.68
C SER A 183 1.77 -14.77 -2.75
N ILE A 184 0.84 -13.87 -3.04
CA ILE A 184 -0.33 -14.06 -3.91
C ILE A 184 -0.31 -13.00 -5.02
N VAL A 185 -0.48 -13.45 -6.26
CA VAL A 185 -0.61 -12.60 -7.46
C VAL A 185 -1.88 -12.95 -8.21
N CYS A 186 -2.71 -11.95 -8.49
CA CYS A 186 -3.93 -12.09 -9.28
C CYS A 186 -3.65 -11.71 -10.73
N GLY A 187 -3.91 -12.64 -11.65
CA GLY A 187 -4.01 -12.38 -13.08
C GLY A 187 -5.45 -12.09 -13.50
N THR A 188 -5.70 -12.00 -14.80
CA THR A 188 -7.06 -11.74 -15.33
C THR A 188 -7.97 -12.95 -15.30
N ASN A 189 -7.42 -14.17 -15.21
CA ASN A 189 -8.19 -15.42 -15.24
C ASN A 189 -7.69 -16.47 -14.25
N LYS A 190 -6.77 -16.12 -13.34
CA LYS A 190 -6.15 -17.06 -12.40
C LYS A 190 -5.52 -16.34 -11.21
N ILE A 191 -5.28 -17.09 -10.15
CA ILE A 191 -4.49 -16.65 -8.98
C ILE A 191 -3.31 -17.60 -8.84
N ALA A 192 -2.12 -17.03 -8.67
CA ALA A 192 -0.90 -17.78 -8.37
C ALA A 192 -0.38 -17.43 -6.98
N TRP A 193 0.26 -18.39 -6.32
CA TRP A 193 0.88 -18.16 -5.02
C TRP A 193 2.19 -18.91 -4.85
N ALA A 194 3.04 -18.38 -3.97
CA ALA A 194 4.26 -19.01 -3.48
C ALA A 194 4.28 -18.97 -1.94
N HIS A 195 4.40 -20.12 -1.31
CA HIS A 195 4.60 -20.29 0.12
C HIS A 195 6.10 -20.47 0.37
N VAL A 196 6.69 -19.53 1.11
CA VAL A 196 8.14 -19.48 1.35
C VAL A 196 8.38 -19.25 2.84
N ASP A 197 9.32 -19.98 3.41
CA ASP A 197 9.75 -19.80 4.79
C ASP A 197 10.91 -18.80 4.93
N ARG A 198 11.27 -18.50 6.18
CA ARG A 198 12.34 -17.56 6.52
C ARG A 198 13.71 -18.06 6.05
N GLU A 199 13.89 -19.36 5.97
CA GLU A 199 15.09 -20.03 5.48
C GLU A 199 15.24 -19.93 3.95
N MET A 200 14.33 -19.21 3.28
CA MET A 200 14.27 -19.04 1.83
C MET A 200 14.08 -20.39 1.12
N MET A 201 13.25 -21.28 1.68
CA MET A 201 12.79 -22.52 1.05
C MET A 201 11.39 -22.34 0.47
N VAL A 202 11.19 -22.75 -0.78
CA VAL A 202 9.86 -22.80 -1.40
C VAL A 202 9.12 -24.03 -0.91
N LEU A 203 8.11 -23.84 -0.05
CA LEU A 203 7.31 -24.91 0.52
C LEU A 203 6.17 -25.34 -0.41
N ASP A 204 5.54 -24.38 -1.08
CA ASP A 204 4.51 -24.61 -2.08
C ASP A 204 4.55 -23.52 -3.16
N TRP A 205 4.22 -23.87 -4.40
CA TRP A 205 4.25 -22.92 -5.51
C TRP A 205 3.30 -23.39 -6.60
N GLN A 206 2.16 -22.71 -6.77
CA GLN A 206 1.07 -23.18 -7.64
C GLN A 206 0.27 -22.01 -8.23
N GLU A 207 -0.58 -22.32 -9.22
CA GLU A 207 -1.59 -21.42 -9.75
C GLU A 207 -2.91 -22.16 -9.94
N MET A 208 -4.02 -21.44 -9.84
CA MET A 208 -5.38 -21.96 -10.03
C MET A 208 -6.15 -21.05 -10.99
N GLU A 209 -6.78 -21.66 -11.99
CA GLU A 209 -7.69 -20.95 -12.89
C GLU A 209 -8.97 -20.51 -12.17
N CYS A 210 -9.40 -19.29 -12.45
CA CYS A 210 -10.62 -18.69 -11.92
C CYS A 210 -11.59 -18.47 -13.08
N PRO A 211 -12.48 -19.42 -13.38
CA PRO A 211 -13.26 -19.43 -14.61
C PRO A 211 -14.26 -18.27 -14.72
N HIS A 212 -14.59 -17.57 -13.64
CA HIS A 212 -15.50 -16.43 -13.66
C HIS A 212 -14.76 -15.09 -13.70
N PHE A 213 -13.43 -15.09 -13.58
CA PHE A 213 -12.64 -13.88 -13.62
C PHE A 213 -12.64 -13.29 -15.02
N PHE A 214 -12.92 -11.98 -15.08
CA PHE A 214 -12.84 -11.15 -16.27
C PHE A 214 -13.57 -11.68 -17.52
N LYS A 215 -14.61 -12.51 -17.38
CA LYS A 215 -15.41 -13.09 -18.48
C LYS A 215 -16.65 -12.27 -18.86
N GLY A 216 -16.50 -10.95 -18.98
CA GLY A 216 -17.60 -10.05 -19.38
C GLY A 216 -18.33 -9.45 -18.19
N ALA A 217 -19.58 -9.83 -17.96
CA ALA A 217 -20.40 -9.23 -16.90
C ALA A 217 -19.79 -9.47 -15.51
N TYR A 218 -19.65 -8.40 -14.73
CA TYR A 218 -19.13 -8.47 -13.38
C TYR A 218 -20.20 -9.00 -12.41
N LEU A 219 -19.93 -10.16 -11.79
CA LEU A 219 -20.80 -10.77 -10.78
C LEU A 219 -20.01 -11.12 -9.53
N ALA A 220 -20.23 -10.37 -8.44
CA ALA A 220 -19.48 -10.50 -7.20
C ALA A 220 -19.60 -11.89 -6.56
N SER A 221 -20.76 -12.55 -6.65
CA SER A 221 -20.96 -13.90 -6.12
C SER A 221 -20.13 -14.95 -6.88
N ALA A 222 -19.99 -14.81 -8.20
CA ALA A 222 -19.17 -15.71 -9.00
C ALA A 222 -17.67 -15.55 -8.68
N TYR A 223 -17.22 -14.30 -8.49
CA TYR A 223 -15.86 -14.01 -8.02
C TYR A 223 -15.61 -14.62 -6.64
N LEU A 224 -16.57 -14.48 -5.71
CA LEU A 224 -16.46 -15.04 -4.37
C LEU A 224 -16.32 -16.56 -4.41
N ASN A 225 -17.02 -17.26 -5.31
CA ASN A 225 -16.89 -18.71 -5.46
C ASN A 225 -15.47 -19.11 -5.88
N ASP A 226 -14.91 -18.43 -6.89
CA ASP A 226 -13.56 -18.70 -7.38
C ASP A 226 -12.50 -18.37 -6.31
N VAL A 227 -12.61 -17.21 -5.66
CA VAL A 227 -11.70 -16.84 -4.56
C VAL A 227 -11.81 -17.85 -3.40
N SER A 228 -13.02 -18.25 -3.02
CA SER A 228 -13.23 -19.24 -1.96
C SER A 228 -12.64 -20.61 -2.30
N ALA A 229 -12.62 -21.00 -3.58
CA ALA A 229 -11.96 -22.22 -4.03
C ALA A 229 -10.44 -22.13 -3.84
N VAL A 230 -9.84 -20.99 -4.17
CA VAL A 230 -8.41 -20.73 -3.94
C VAL A 230 -8.07 -20.77 -2.45
N LEU A 231 -8.86 -20.10 -1.60
CA LEU A 231 -8.59 -20.06 -0.15
C LEU A 231 -8.58 -21.42 0.52
N LYS A 232 -9.32 -22.42 0.00
CA LYS A 232 -9.33 -23.78 0.54
C LYS A 232 -8.02 -24.53 0.31
N VAL A 233 -7.23 -24.13 -0.69
CA VAL A 233 -5.96 -24.77 -1.03
C VAL A 233 -4.75 -23.96 -0.61
N LEU A 234 -4.93 -22.69 -0.20
CA LEU A 234 -3.82 -21.88 0.31
C LEU A 234 -3.28 -22.48 1.62
N PRO A 235 -1.95 -22.60 1.76
CA PRO A 235 -1.37 -23.01 3.02
C PRO A 235 -1.50 -21.91 4.08
N SER A 236 -1.49 -22.32 5.35
CA SER A 236 -1.48 -21.38 6.48
C SER A 236 -0.10 -20.73 6.61
N ALA A 237 -0.09 -19.40 6.79
CA ALA A 237 1.13 -18.63 7.01
C ALA A 237 0.91 -17.47 7.99
N ASP A 238 2.00 -16.84 8.40
CA ASP A 238 1.97 -15.68 9.31
C ASP A 238 1.44 -14.44 8.59
N PHE A 239 1.88 -14.24 7.34
CA PHE A 239 1.40 -13.18 6.47
C PHE A 239 1.02 -13.68 5.07
N TYR A 240 -0.04 -13.08 4.54
CA TYR A 240 -0.46 -13.23 3.15
C TYR A 240 -0.12 -11.93 2.40
N ILE A 241 0.78 -12.00 1.44
CA ILE A 241 1.30 -10.84 0.71
C ILE A 241 0.63 -10.78 -0.66
N ILE A 242 -0.25 -9.81 -0.89
CA ILE A 242 -0.98 -9.61 -2.14
C ILE A 242 -0.26 -8.57 -2.99
N GLU A 243 -0.14 -8.82 -4.30
CA GLU A 243 0.45 -7.84 -5.21
C GLU A 243 -0.44 -6.58 -5.33
N LYS A 244 0.14 -5.41 -5.02
CA LYS A 244 -0.49 -4.12 -5.28
C LYS A 244 -0.20 -3.68 -6.72
N SER A 245 -1.20 -3.87 -7.58
CA SER A 245 -1.14 -3.38 -8.97
C SER A 245 -1.00 -1.85 -9.06
N SER A 246 -0.16 -1.41 -10.00
CA SER A 246 0.17 -0.01 -10.28
C SER A 246 -0.73 0.65 -11.34
N ILE A 247 -1.85 0.02 -11.71
CA ILE A 247 -2.78 0.60 -12.70
C ILE A 247 -3.41 1.88 -12.12
N SER A 248 -3.25 2.99 -12.84
CA SER A 248 -3.81 4.28 -12.45
C SER A 248 -5.33 4.30 -12.58
N VAL A 249 -6.01 4.87 -11.59
CA VAL A 249 -7.47 5.10 -11.60
C VAL A 249 -7.87 6.07 -12.72
N GLN A 250 -6.95 6.90 -13.19
CA GLN A 250 -7.18 7.87 -14.27
C GLN A 250 -7.20 7.20 -15.67
N SER A 251 -6.71 5.96 -15.79
CA SER A 251 -6.73 5.23 -17.06
C SER A 251 -8.11 4.65 -17.32
N ILE A 252 -8.93 5.36 -18.10
CA ILE A 252 -10.28 4.91 -18.47
C ILE A 252 -10.23 3.59 -19.26
N THR A 253 -9.21 3.42 -20.12
CA THR A 253 -9.05 2.21 -20.96
C THR A 253 -8.74 0.96 -20.14
N LEU A 254 -8.00 1.09 -19.04
CA LEU A 254 -7.65 -0.03 -18.15
C LEU A 254 -8.60 -0.15 -16.96
N PHE A 255 -9.65 0.68 -16.88
CA PHE A 255 -10.60 0.66 -15.77
C PHE A 255 -11.20 -0.73 -15.49
N PRO A 256 -11.65 -1.52 -16.50
CA PRO A 256 -12.18 -2.86 -16.23
C PRO A 256 -11.15 -3.78 -15.57
N VAL A 257 -9.91 -3.76 -16.04
CA VAL A 257 -8.81 -4.56 -15.47
C VAL A 257 -8.51 -4.10 -14.05
N MET A 258 -8.47 -2.78 -13.82
CA MET A 258 -8.27 -2.21 -12.49
C MET A 258 -9.39 -2.61 -11.53
N ALA A 259 -10.66 -2.49 -11.93
CA ALA A 259 -11.80 -2.87 -11.12
C ALA A 259 -11.78 -4.36 -10.76
N HIS A 260 -11.43 -5.22 -11.73
CA HIS A 260 -11.21 -6.65 -11.51
C HIS A 260 -10.14 -6.90 -10.44
N MET A 261 -8.93 -6.36 -10.62
CA MET A 261 -7.82 -6.57 -9.68
C MET A 261 -8.15 -6.05 -8.27
N ARG A 262 -8.79 -4.87 -8.16
CA ARG A 262 -9.20 -4.29 -6.88
C ARG A 262 -10.29 -5.10 -6.19
N THR A 263 -11.19 -5.70 -6.94
CA THR A 263 -12.22 -6.58 -6.39
C THR A 263 -11.60 -7.81 -5.76
N VAL A 264 -10.74 -8.52 -6.51
CA VAL A 264 -10.11 -9.74 -6.01
C VAL A 264 -9.20 -9.42 -4.81
N GLU A 265 -8.44 -8.32 -4.89
CA GLU A 265 -7.68 -7.78 -3.75
C GLU A 265 -8.58 -7.61 -2.52
N ALA A 266 -9.70 -6.89 -2.64
CA ALA A 266 -10.60 -6.65 -1.51
C ALA A 266 -11.22 -7.93 -0.93
N MET A 267 -11.58 -8.90 -1.78
CA MET A 267 -12.08 -10.20 -1.33
C MET A 267 -11.01 -10.98 -0.56
N LEU A 268 -9.78 -11.04 -1.07
CA LEU A 268 -8.67 -11.71 -0.39
C LEU A 268 -8.38 -11.07 0.96
N PHE A 269 -8.28 -9.74 1.03
CA PHE A 269 -8.13 -9.00 2.30
C PHE A 269 -9.23 -9.34 3.31
N SER A 270 -10.48 -9.38 2.85
CA SER A 270 -11.62 -9.61 3.75
C SER A 270 -11.72 -11.05 4.24
N LEU A 271 -11.30 -12.03 3.43
CA LEU A 271 -11.50 -13.45 3.70
C LEU A 271 -10.30 -14.13 4.37
N LEU A 272 -9.08 -13.59 4.18
CA LEU A 272 -7.85 -14.10 4.80
C LEU A 272 -7.61 -13.50 6.20
N GLU A 273 -8.15 -12.33 6.49
CA GLU A 273 -8.10 -11.78 7.85
C GLU A 273 -8.93 -12.64 8.82
N PRO A 274 -8.44 -12.88 10.06
CA PRO A 274 -9.19 -13.66 11.04
C PRO A 274 -10.55 -13.03 11.34
N ARG A 275 -11.61 -13.85 11.34
CA ARG A 275 -12.99 -13.41 11.64
C ARG A 275 -13.23 -13.06 13.11
N ASN A 276 -12.25 -13.27 13.98
CA ASN A 276 -12.40 -13.09 15.42
C ASN A 276 -12.09 -11.63 15.79
N PHE A 277 -13.15 -10.88 16.10
CA PHE A 277 -13.14 -9.47 16.51
C PHE A 277 -12.45 -9.18 17.86
N LEU A 278 -11.91 -10.21 18.53
CA LEU A 278 -11.00 -10.05 19.66
C LEU A 278 -9.58 -9.89 19.13
N LEU A 279 -9.34 -8.86 18.30
CA LEU A 279 -7.97 -8.44 18.04
C LEU A 279 -7.44 -7.85 19.34
N GLU A 280 -6.54 -8.57 19.99
CA GLU A 280 -5.59 -7.97 20.92
C GLU A 280 -5.04 -6.69 20.26
N PRO A 281 -5.01 -5.54 20.96
CA PRO A 281 -4.69 -4.24 20.37
C PRO A 281 -3.29 -4.13 19.74
N ASN A 282 -2.47 -5.18 19.85
CA ASN A 282 -1.10 -5.26 19.32
C ASN A 282 -0.88 -6.32 18.23
N THR A 283 -1.91 -7.03 17.76
CA THR A 283 -1.73 -8.03 16.70
C THR A 283 -1.60 -7.35 15.33
N PRO A 284 -0.55 -7.64 14.55
CA PRO A 284 -0.41 -7.07 13.22
C PRO A 284 -1.47 -7.65 12.26
N PRO A 285 -1.91 -6.88 11.24
CA PRO A 285 -2.76 -7.41 10.18
C PRO A 285 -2.03 -8.55 9.46
N LYS A 286 -2.74 -9.65 9.18
CA LYS A 286 -2.15 -10.81 8.51
C LYS A 286 -2.03 -10.61 7.01
N VAL A 287 -2.88 -9.78 6.42
CA VAL A 287 -2.91 -9.56 4.98
C VAL A 287 -2.27 -8.23 4.64
N LEU A 288 -1.24 -8.30 3.79
CA LEU A 288 -0.45 -7.15 3.39
C LEU A 288 -0.45 -7.04 1.86
N ASN A 289 -0.19 -5.83 1.39
CA ASN A 289 0.00 -5.47 0.00
C ASN A 289 1.47 -5.18 -0.23
N MET A 290 2.05 -5.72 -1.29
CA MET A 290 3.39 -5.38 -1.73
C MET A 290 3.38 -4.69 -3.10
N MET A 291 4.06 -3.55 -3.22
CA MET A 291 4.05 -2.76 -4.46
C MET A 291 4.79 -3.48 -5.59
N ARG A 292 4.08 -3.75 -6.70
CA ARG A 292 4.62 -4.38 -7.91
C ARG A 292 5.87 -3.69 -8.46
N SER A 293 5.91 -2.36 -8.44
CA SER A 293 7.05 -1.56 -8.89
C SER A 293 8.26 -1.68 -7.96
N GLY A 294 8.05 -1.90 -6.66
CA GLY A 294 9.11 -2.19 -5.70
C GLY A 294 9.80 -3.51 -6.00
N VAL A 295 9.02 -4.57 -6.21
CA VAL A 295 9.52 -5.88 -6.64
C VAL A 295 10.24 -5.76 -7.99
N GLY A 296 9.67 -5.03 -8.95
CA GLY A 296 10.28 -4.81 -10.26
C GLY A 296 11.65 -4.15 -10.16
N ARG A 297 11.81 -3.08 -9.37
CA ARG A 297 13.11 -2.41 -9.17
C ARG A 297 14.12 -3.30 -8.47
N HIS A 298 13.69 -4.10 -7.50
CA HIS A 298 14.56 -5.00 -6.73
C HIS A 298 15.24 -6.06 -7.61
N PHE A 299 14.58 -6.52 -8.67
CA PHE A 299 15.13 -7.48 -9.63
C PHE A 299 15.57 -6.85 -10.95
N GLU A 300 15.66 -5.51 -11.02
CA GLU A 300 16.08 -4.80 -12.23
C GLU A 300 15.18 -5.08 -13.45
N LEU A 301 13.89 -5.33 -13.21
CA LEU A 301 12.88 -5.65 -14.23
C LEU A 301 12.14 -4.42 -14.76
N MET A 302 12.60 -3.21 -14.45
CA MET A 302 11.93 -1.97 -14.88
C MET A 302 12.59 -1.42 -16.14
N VAL A 303 11.78 -1.16 -17.17
CA VAL A 303 12.17 -0.43 -18.39
C VAL A 303 11.27 0.80 -18.47
N GLY A 304 11.83 1.96 -18.09
CA GLY A 304 11.05 3.15 -17.79
C GLY A 304 10.08 2.88 -16.63
N ASP A 305 8.79 3.14 -16.85
CA ASP A 305 7.73 2.87 -15.86
C ASP A 305 7.07 1.49 -16.01
N SER A 306 7.49 0.70 -17.00
CA SER A 306 6.92 -0.62 -17.29
C SER A 306 7.81 -1.74 -16.72
N ARG A 307 7.18 -2.75 -16.14
CA ARG A 307 7.87 -3.96 -15.65
C ARG A 307 7.86 -5.04 -16.73
N VAL A 308 9.03 -5.61 -17.03
CA VAL A 308 9.18 -6.77 -17.93
C VAL A 308 8.94 -8.10 -17.20
N SER A 309 8.79 -9.20 -17.94
CA SER A 309 8.59 -10.53 -17.34
C SER A 309 9.80 -10.95 -16.49
N GLY A 310 9.52 -11.53 -15.33
CA GLY A 310 10.52 -12.08 -14.42
C GLY A 310 10.91 -13.53 -14.70
N ALA A 311 10.41 -14.13 -15.78
CA ALA A 311 10.60 -15.56 -16.06
C ALA A 311 12.07 -15.96 -16.22
N GLN A 312 12.92 -15.09 -16.78
CA GLN A 312 14.35 -15.34 -16.87
C GLN A 312 15.02 -15.32 -15.50
N THR A 313 14.67 -14.35 -14.65
CA THR A 313 15.17 -14.27 -13.27
C THR A 313 14.79 -15.52 -12.48
N VAL A 314 13.55 -15.99 -12.60
CA VAL A 314 13.10 -17.21 -11.92
C VAL A 314 13.83 -18.46 -12.43
N ARG A 315 14.06 -18.57 -13.74
CA ARG A 315 14.91 -19.65 -14.31
C ARG A 315 16.32 -19.62 -13.74
N GLN A 316 16.91 -18.44 -13.60
CA GLN A 316 18.22 -18.29 -12.97
C GLN A 316 18.18 -18.71 -11.49
N LEU A 317 17.15 -18.32 -10.73
CA LEU A 317 17.01 -18.73 -9.33
C LEU A 317 16.89 -20.25 -9.17
N MET A 318 16.14 -20.92 -10.05
CA MET A 318 16.05 -22.39 -10.06
C MET A 318 17.41 -23.03 -10.38
N SER A 319 18.14 -22.54 -11.38
CA SER A 319 19.48 -23.04 -11.72
C SER A 319 20.48 -22.80 -10.58
N ASP A 320 20.44 -21.61 -10.00
CA ASP A 320 21.32 -21.19 -8.90
C ASP A 320 21.11 -22.05 -7.65
N SER A 321 19.86 -22.45 -7.38
CA SER A 321 19.51 -23.30 -6.22
C SER A 321 20.20 -24.67 -6.21
N VAL A 322 20.65 -25.15 -7.37
CA VAL A 322 21.36 -26.42 -7.52
C VAL A 322 22.87 -26.21 -7.69
N THR A 323 23.27 -25.08 -8.27
CA THR A 323 24.66 -24.86 -8.71
C THR A 323 25.49 -24.01 -7.76
N LYS A 324 24.87 -23.18 -6.92
CA LYS A 324 25.58 -22.29 -5.97
C LYS A 324 25.52 -22.85 -4.56
N GLU A 325 26.60 -22.66 -3.81
CA GLU A 325 26.66 -23.05 -2.39
C GLU A 325 25.70 -22.22 -1.53
N LEU A 326 25.51 -20.94 -1.86
CA LEU A 326 24.61 -20.01 -1.16
C LEU A 326 23.60 -19.40 -2.14
N PRO A 327 22.54 -20.14 -2.50
CA PRO A 327 21.52 -19.63 -3.39
C PRO A 327 20.61 -18.61 -2.70
N ARG A 328 20.00 -17.71 -3.50
CA ARG A 328 19.05 -16.71 -2.98
C ARG A 328 17.74 -17.33 -2.51
N ILE A 329 17.37 -18.48 -3.07
CA ILE A 329 16.17 -19.25 -2.73
C ILE A 329 16.41 -20.71 -3.09
N ASN A 330 15.89 -21.59 -2.26
CA ASN A 330 16.01 -23.04 -2.37
C ASN A 330 14.67 -23.66 -2.76
N PHE A 331 14.73 -24.77 -3.48
CA PHE A 331 13.54 -25.47 -3.95
C PHE A 331 13.64 -26.96 -3.60
N PRO A 332 12.54 -27.56 -3.12
CA PRO A 332 12.38 -29.01 -3.08
C PRO A 332 12.55 -29.63 -4.47
N GLN A 333 13.20 -30.80 -4.52
CA GLN A 333 13.51 -31.49 -5.78
C GLN A 333 12.27 -31.76 -6.65
N ASN A 334 11.14 -32.11 -6.01
CA ASN A 334 9.87 -32.33 -6.70
C ASN A 334 9.33 -31.06 -7.38
N LEU A 335 9.46 -29.90 -6.74
CA LEU A 335 9.04 -28.62 -7.31
C LEU A 335 9.96 -28.19 -8.46
N LEU A 336 11.28 -28.37 -8.32
CA LEU A 336 12.23 -28.11 -9.40
C LEU A 336 11.90 -28.94 -10.65
N MET A 337 11.72 -30.25 -10.50
CA MET A 337 11.40 -31.12 -11.64
C MET A 337 10.07 -30.75 -12.30
N LYS A 338 9.05 -30.39 -11.49
CA LYS A 338 7.75 -29.95 -12.00
C LYS A 338 7.85 -28.69 -12.87
N TYR A 339 8.59 -27.68 -12.40
CA TYR A 339 8.58 -26.36 -13.03
C TYR A 339 9.70 -26.13 -14.03
N MET A 340 10.86 -26.77 -13.89
CA MET A 340 11.95 -26.70 -14.89
C MET A 340 11.46 -27.10 -16.28
N ASN A 341 10.68 -28.19 -16.37
CA ASN A 341 10.11 -28.67 -17.63
C ASN A 341 8.99 -27.74 -18.15
N ALA A 342 8.15 -27.23 -17.26
CA ALA A 342 7.04 -26.35 -17.63
C ALA A 342 7.52 -24.99 -18.18
N PHE A 343 8.56 -24.40 -17.58
CA PHE A 343 9.13 -23.11 -18.02
C PHE A 343 10.02 -23.22 -19.27
N GLN A 344 10.51 -24.40 -19.62
CA GLN A 344 11.19 -24.63 -20.91
C GLN A 344 10.21 -24.63 -22.10
N MET A 345 8.97 -25.08 -21.88
CA MET A 345 8.01 -25.34 -22.97
C MET A 345 7.06 -24.17 -23.28
N SER A 346 7.00 -23.14 -22.43
CA SER A 346 6.07 -22.02 -22.59
C SER A 346 6.77 -20.68 -22.41
N LYS A 347 6.73 -19.84 -23.45
CA LYS A 347 7.32 -18.49 -23.43
C LYS A 347 6.45 -17.43 -22.73
N SER A 348 5.17 -17.73 -22.42
CA SER A 348 4.22 -16.74 -21.87
C SER A 348 3.25 -17.25 -20.81
N LYS A 349 3.29 -18.54 -20.42
CA LYS A 349 2.45 -19.04 -19.31
C LYS A 349 3.26 -19.03 -18.02
N GLY A 350 2.62 -18.60 -16.93
CA GLY A 350 3.20 -18.60 -15.59
C GLY A 350 3.85 -17.27 -15.17
N ASP A 351 3.51 -16.15 -15.80
CA ASP A 351 4.00 -14.83 -15.34
C ASP A 351 3.51 -14.53 -13.92
N GLU A 352 2.24 -14.84 -13.59
CA GLU A 352 1.71 -14.72 -12.22
C GLU A 352 2.49 -15.61 -11.25
N LEU A 353 2.79 -16.85 -11.66
CA LEU A 353 3.57 -17.81 -10.90
C LEU A 353 5.00 -17.28 -10.63
N CYS A 354 5.66 -16.74 -11.64
CA CYS A 354 6.96 -16.08 -11.50
C CYS A 354 6.88 -14.87 -10.56
N ASN A 355 5.86 -14.03 -10.73
CA ASN A 355 5.69 -12.83 -9.93
C ASN A 355 5.42 -13.15 -8.47
N ALA A 356 4.66 -14.21 -8.16
CA ALA A 356 4.39 -14.65 -6.80
C ALA A 356 5.69 -15.05 -6.09
N LEU A 357 6.55 -15.84 -6.75
CA LEU A 357 7.85 -16.23 -6.22
C LEU A 357 8.79 -15.04 -6.04
N LEU A 358 8.91 -14.18 -7.06
CA LEU A 358 9.76 -12.98 -6.97
C LEU A 358 9.30 -12.05 -5.86
N GLN A 359 7.99 -11.87 -5.68
CA GLN A 359 7.45 -11.08 -4.59
C GLN A 359 7.80 -11.67 -3.21
N ALA A 360 7.75 -13.00 -3.04
CA ALA A 360 8.17 -13.64 -1.80
C ALA A 360 9.67 -13.44 -1.52
N VAL A 361 10.52 -13.62 -2.52
CA VAL A 361 11.98 -13.37 -2.39
C VAL A 361 12.27 -11.91 -2.07
N ALA A 362 11.61 -10.98 -2.76
CA ALA A 362 11.77 -9.55 -2.50
C ALA A 362 11.31 -9.17 -1.09
N PHE A 363 10.25 -9.80 -0.57
CA PHE A 363 9.77 -9.55 0.79
C PHE A 363 10.88 -9.81 1.82
N TYR A 364 11.47 -11.01 1.80
CA TYR A 364 12.55 -11.37 2.73
C TYR A 364 13.83 -10.56 2.50
N GLU A 365 14.23 -10.33 1.24
CA GLU A 365 15.47 -9.59 0.95
C GLU A 365 15.38 -8.10 1.24
N LEU A 366 14.25 -7.44 0.99
CA LEU A 366 14.06 -6.02 1.34
C LEU A 366 13.92 -5.85 2.85
N LEU A 367 13.42 -6.87 3.54
CA LEU A 367 13.50 -6.94 4.99
C LEU A 367 14.96 -7.05 5.43
N SER A 368 15.77 -8.00 4.96
CA SER A 368 17.16 -8.18 5.43
C SER A 368 18.12 -7.04 5.04
N LYS A 369 18.00 -6.45 3.85
CA LYS A 369 18.89 -5.37 3.37
C LYS A 369 18.74 -4.07 4.16
N SER A 370 17.57 -3.81 4.73
CA SER A 370 17.37 -2.60 5.52
C SER A 370 18.13 -2.61 6.85
N SER A 371 18.70 -3.75 7.29
CA SER A 371 19.47 -3.87 8.54
C SER A 371 20.97 -3.55 8.47
N ALA A 372 21.50 -3.30 7.27
CA ALA A 372 22.83 -2.75 7.05
C ALA A 372 22.72 -1.25 6.73
#